data_AF-A0A1Q7YI62-F1
#
_entry.id   AF-A0A1Q7YI62-F1
#
_cell.length_a   1.000
_cell.length_b   1.000
_cell.length_c   1.000
_cell.angle_alpha   90.00
_cell.angle_beta   90.00
_cell.angle_gamma   90.00
#
_symmetry.space_group_name_H-M   'P 1'
#
loop_
_entity.id
_entity.type
_entity.pdbx_description
1 polymer ?
#
loop_
_entity_poly.entity_id
_entity_poly.type
_entity_poly.pdbx_seq_one_letter_code
_entity_poly.pdbx_strand_id
1 'polypeptide(L)' 'MNQESNNEREPEMLEEYDFSNGVRGKYAARFTKGSHVVVLDPDVAQVFSDSESVNRALRALVEIIQDQSEKAHP' A
#
# COMPACT_ATOMS: atom_id res chain seq x y z
N MET A 1 38.05 -34.38 14.85
CA MET A 1 36.58 -34.24 14.93
C MET A 1 36.20 -33.15 13.95
N ASN A 2 35.80 -33.56 12.74
CA ASN A 2 35.37 -32.64 11.69
C ASN A 2 33.91 -32.27 11.96
N GLN A 3 33.62 -30.99 12.14
CA GLN A 3 32.24 -30.52 12.08
C GLN A 3 31.85 -30.45 10.61
N GLU A 4 31.03 -31.41 10.18
CA GLU A 4 30.29 -31.34 8.92
C GLU A 4 29.24 -30.25 9.07
N SER A 5 29.47 -29.10 8.44
CA SER A 5 28.45 -28.07 8.31
C SER A 5 27.36 -28.61 7.39
N ASN A 6 26.25 -29.07 7.97
CA ASN A 6 24.99 -29.27 7.27
C ASN A 6 24.52 -27.93 6.70
N ASN A 7 25.03 -27.59 5.53
CA ASN A 7 24.49 -26.52 4.71
C ASN A 7 23.30 -27.13 3.97
N GLU A 8 22.16 -27.15 4.66
CA GLU A 8 20.86 -27.46 4.07
C GLU A 8 20.68 -26.53 2.88
N ARG A 9 20.85 -27.11 1.68
CA ARG A 9 20.95 -26.38 0.41
C ARG A 9 19.80 -25.40 0.30
N GLU A 10 20.11 -24.11 0.21
CA GLU A 10 19.15 -23.14 -0.29
C GLU A 10 18.58 -23.69 -1.60
N PRO A 11 17.25 -23.66 -1.82
CA PRO A 11 16.66 -24.19 -3.03
C PRO A 11 17.33 -23.51 -4.22
N GLU A 12 18.10 -24.30 -4.99
CA GLU A 12 18.80 -23.82 -6.17
C GLU A 12 17.78 -23.28 -7.17
N MET A 13 18.06 -22.11 -7.76
CA MET A 13 17.18 -21.54 -8.78
C MET A 13 17.01 -22.53 -9.94
N LEU A 14 15.77 -22.69 -10.41
CA LEU A 14 15.47 -23.55 -11.55
C LEU A 14 16.20 -23.09 -12.81
N GLU A 15 16.62 -24.02 -13.67
CA GLU A 15 17.40 -23.75 -14.88
C GLU A 15 16.67 -22.83 -15.87
N GLU A 16 15.34 -22.80 -15.84
CA GLU A 16 14.51 -21.96 -16.71
C GLU A 16 14.49 -20.48 -16.30
N TYR A 17 15.00 -20.14 -15.11
CA TYR A 17 14.97 -18.77 -14.60
C TYR A 17 16.21 -17.97 -15.00
N ASP A 18 16.07 -17.14 -16.04
CA ASP A 18 17.05 -16.08 -16.36
C ASP A 18 16.62 -14.72 -15.78
N PHE A 19 17.21 -14.35 -14.63
CA PHE A 19 17.04 -13.04 -14.01
C PHE A 19 18.11 -12.00 -14.42
N SER A 20 19.00 -12.31 -15.37
CA SER A 20 20.07 -11.39 -15.80
C SER A 20 19.53 -10.07 -16.37
N ASN A 21 18.30 -10.10 -16.89
CA ASN A 21 17.58 -8.95 -17.44
C ASN A 21 16.68 -8.22 -16.41
N GLY A 22 16.81 -8.56 -15.12
CA GLY A 22 16.03 -7.95 -14.04
C GLY A 22 16.36 -6.46 -13.85
N VAL A 23 15.34 -5.59 -13.95
CA VAL A 23 15.49 -4.14 -13.71
C VAL A 23 14.85 -3.76 -12.38
N ARG A 24 15.66 -3.25 -11.44
CA ARG A 24 15.16 -2.74 -10.15
C ARG A 24 14.14 -1.62 -10.40
N GLY A 25 12.95 -1.77 -9.83
CA GLY A 25 11.92 -0.74 -9.92
C GLY A 25 11.29 -0.57 -11.31
N LYS A 26 11.33 -1.60 -12.19
CA LYS A 26 10.73 -1.58 -13.55
C LYS A 26 9.31 -0.98 -13.62
N TYR A 27 8.53 -1.11 -12.54
CA TYR A 27 7.17 -0.57 -12.44
C TYR A 27 6.98 0.44 -11.30
N ALA A 28 8.03 0.78 -10.54
CA ALA A 28 7.92 1.67 -9.38
C ALA A 28 7.34 3.04 -9.76
N ALA A 29 7.75 3.58 -10.91
CA ALA A 29 7.24 4.85 -11.42
C ALA A 29 5.75 4.82 -11.83
N ARG A 30 5.16 3.64 -12.04
CA ARG A 30 3.70 3.50 -12.28
C ARG A 30 2.92 3.69 -10.98
N PHE A 31 3.50 3.30 -9.86
CA PHE A 31 2.87 3.41 -8.53
C PHE A 31 2.81 4.87 -8.05
N THR A 32 3.83 5.67 -8.38
CA THR A 32 3.89 7.10 -7.98
C THR A 32 2.86 7.99 -8.69
N LYS A 33 2.27 7.54 -9.81
CA LYS A 33 1.39 8.39 -10.64
C LYS A 33 -0.09 8.41 -10.22
N GLY A 34 -0.52 7.62 -9.24
CA GLY A 34 -1.97 7.58 -8.96
C GLY A 34 -2.42 6.86 -7.70
N SER A 35 -1.54 6.56 -6.74
CA SER A 35 -1.93 5.84 -5.54
C SER A 35 -1.45 6.56 -4.28
N HIS A 36 -2.36 7.33 -3.67
CA HIS A 36 -2.19 7.80 -2.30
C HIS A 36 -2.59 6.65 -1.37
N VAL A 37 -1.59 6.01 -0.76
CA VAL A 37 -1.83 4.97 0.26
C VAL A 37 -1.91 5.65 1.61
N VAL A 38 -3.07 5.57 2.24
CA VAL A 38 -3.30 6.04 3.61
C VAL A 38 -3.59 4.82 4.47
N VAL A 39 -2.82 4.65 5.53
CA VAL A 39 -3.04 3.60 6.51
C VAL A 39 -4.00 4.14 7.56
N LEU A 40 -5.11 3.42 7.79
CA LEU A 40 -6.06 3.75 8.84
C LEU A 40 -5.60 3.12 10.16
N ASP A 41 -5.91 3.79 11.26
CA ASP A 41 -5.75 3.19 12.58
C ASP A 41 -6.69 1.97 12.73
N PRO A 42 -6.31 0.96 13.55
CA PRO A 42 -7.04 -0.30 13.63
C PRO A 42 -8.50 -0.17 14.06
N ASP A 43 -8.82 0.80 14.90
CA ASP A 43 -10.18 1.10 15.35
C ASP A 43 -11.02 1.71 14.22
N VAL A 44 -10.45 2.62 13.44
CA VAL A 44 -11.11 3.22 12.27
C VAL A 44 -11.32 2.16 11.18
N ALA A 45 -10.33 1.31 10.93
CA ALA A 45 -10.42 0.21 9.96
C ALA A 45 -11.49 -0.83 10.33
N GLN A 46 -11.82 -1.01 11.61
CA GLN A 46 -12.90 -1.90 12.03
C GLN A 46 -14.29 -1.37 11.66
N VAL A 47 -14.44 -0.05 11.47
CA VAL A 47 -15.72 0.59 11.14
C VAL A 47 -16.01 0.55 9.64
N PHE A 48 -14.98 0.61 8.81
CA PHE A 48 -15.12 0.70 7.35
C PHE A 48 -14.70 -0.59 6.63
N SER A 49 -15.56 -1.10 5.75
CA SER A 49 -15.33 -2.35 5.01
C SER A 49 -14.30 -2.21 3.88
N ASP A 50 -14.22 -1.01 3.27
CA ASP A 50 -13.40 -0.76 2.09
C ASP A 50 -13.11 0.74 1.90
N SER A 51 -12.19 1.03 0.98
CA SER A 51 -11.80 2.40 0.63
C SER A 51 -12.94 3.25 0.05
N GLU A 52 -13.97 2.64 -0.54
CA GLU A 52 -15.10 3.39 -1.10
C GLU A 52 -15.95 3.97 0.03
N SER A 53 -16.23 3.16 1.05
CA SER A 53 -17.00 3.57 2.24
C SER A 53 -16.32 4.71 3.01
N VAL A 54 -14.98 4.64 3.17
CA VAL A 54 -14.17 5.71 3.78
C VAL A 54 -14.25 6.98 2.96
N ASN A 55 -14.03 6.90 1.65
CA ASN A 55 -14.03 8.08 0.79
C ASN A 55 -15.40 8.75 0.71
N ARG A 56 -16.50 7.99 0.74
CA ARG A 56 -17.86 8.55 0.82
C ARG A 56 -18.06 9.35 2.11
N ALA A 57 -17.65 8.79 3.25
CA ALA A 57 -17.78 9.47 4.54
C ALA A 57 -16.94 10.77 4.59
N LEU A 58 -15.70 10.74 4.11
CA LEU A 58 -14.85 11.93 4.06
C LEU A 58 -15.40 13.01 3.14
N ARG A 59 -15.99 12.67 1.99
CA ARG A 59 -16.64 13.64 1.09
C ARG A 59 -17.85 14.31 1.74
N ALA A 60 -18.72 13.54 2.40
CA ALA A 60 -19.85 14.10 3.13
C ALA A 60 -19.39 15.06 4.23
N LEU A 61 -18.30 14.74 4.93
CA LEU A 61 -17.71 15.63 5.93
C LEU A 61 -17.19 16.94 5.30
N VAL A 62 -16.55 16.86 4.12
CA VAL A 62 -16.07 18.04 3.39
C VAL A 62 -17.23 18.98 3.02
N GLU A 63 -18.35 18.44 2.53
CA GLU A 63 -19.54 19.23 2.19
C GLU A 63 -20.07 19.99 3.42
N ILE A 64 -20.18 19.31 4.56
CA ILE A 64 -20.63 19.93 5.82
C ILE A 64 -19.68 21.07 6.23
N ILE A 65 -18.37 20.84 6.17
CA ILE A 65 -17.36 21.85 6.56
C ILE A 65 -17.44 23.07 5.65
N GLN A 66 -17.61 22.88 4.33
CA GLN A 66 -17.75 23.98 3.37
C GLN A 66 -18.97 24.84 3.68
N ASP A 67 -20.13 24.20 3.89
CA ASP A 67 -21.38 24.88 4.26
C ASP A 67 -21.24 25.71 5.56
N GLN A 68 -20.45 25.24 6.52
CA GLN A 68 -20.18 26.02 7.75
C GLN A 68 -19.22 27.18 7.50
N SER A 69 -18.21 27.02 6.64
CA SER A 69 -17.25 28.08 6.35
C SER A 69 -17.88 29.28 5.63
N GLU A 70 -18.81 29.03 4.71
CA GLU A 70 -19.58 30.06 3.99
C GLU A 70 -20.52 30.82 4.94
N LYS A 71 -21.16 30.11 5.89
CA LYS A 71 -22.00 30.76 6.92
C LYS A 71 -21.19 31.57 7.93
N ALA A 72 -19.93 31.21 8.15
CA ALA A 72 -19.04 31.89 9.09
C ALA A 72 -18.34 33.12 8.49
N HIS A 73 -18.34 33.27 7.15
CA HIS A 73 -17.83 34.46 6.44
C HIS A 73 -18.92 35.10 5.56
N PRO A 74 -19.95 35.74 6.16
CA PRO A 74 -20.96 36.50 5.43
C PRO A 74 -20.48 37.87 4.93
#